data_AF-A0A800KB05-F1
#
_entry.id   AF-A0A800KB05-F1
#
_cell.length_a   1.000
_cell.length_b   1.000
_cell.length_c   1.000
_cell.angle_alpha   90.00
_cell.angle_beta   90.00
_cell.angle_gamma   90.00
#
_symmetry.space_group_name_H-M   'P 1'
#
loop_
_entity.id
_entity.type
_entity.pdbx_description
1 polymer ?
#
loop_
_entity_poly.entity_id
_entity_poly.type
_entity_poly.pdbx_seq_one_letter_code
_entity_poly.pdbx_strand_id
1 'polypeptide(L)'
;MKPAILVGGQAVIEGVMMRVPGAYATAVRDPKGNVHIDRHKFTSVTEHSAFWKKPVFRGMAALFEAMKMGMATLQWSADIAIPD
;
A
#
# COMPACT_ATOMS: atom_id res chain seq x y z
N MET A 1 -6.38 22.42 17.02
CA MET A 1 -5.88 21.02 17.08
C MET A 1 -5.23 20.69 15.75
N LYS A 2 -4.03 20.10 15.72
CA LYS A 2 -3.45 19.58 14.46
C LYS A 2 -4.31 18.41 13.99
N PRO A 3 -4.75 18.34 12.72
CA PRO A 3 -5.47 17.18 12.22
C PRO A 3 -4.56 15.96 12.32
N ALA A 4 -5.05 14.88 12.93
CA ALA A 4 -4.34 13.61 12.97
C ALA A 4 -4.30 13.04 11.55
N ILE A 5 -3.11 12.76 11.03
CA ILE A 5 -2.94 12.10 9.73
C ILE A 5 -3.34 10.64 9.93
N LEU A 6 -4.26 10.14 9.10
CA LEU A 6 -4.67 8.74 9.16
C LEU A 6 -3.57 7.88 8.53
N VAL A 7 -2.83 7.14 9.36
CA VAL A 7 -1.76 6.25 8.93
C VAL A 7 -2.20 4.81 9.14
N GLY A 8 -1.99 3.96 8.14
CA GLY A 8 -2.18 2.51 8.24
C GLY A 8 -1.01 1.77 7.60
N GLY A 9 -1.02 0.45 7.66
CA GLY A 9 0.05 -0.36 7.08
C GLY A 9 -0.28 -1.84 7.02
N GLN A 10 0.61 -2.59 6.38
CA GLN A 10 0.57 -4.04 6.26
C GLN A 10 1.97 -4.60 6.49
N ALA A 11 2.06 -5.78 7.13
CA ALA A 11 3.30 -6.54 7.15
C ALA A 11 3.58 -7.14 5.77
N VAL A 12 4.84 -7.12 5.35
CA VAL A 12 5.33 -7.78 4.13
C VAL A 12 6.52 -8.67 4.46
N ILE A 13 7.04 -9.42 3.49
CA ILE A 13 8.15 -10.35 3.74
C ILE A 13 9.41 -9.54 4.07
N GLU A 14 10.03 -9.82 5.22
CA GLU A 14 11.21 -9.11 5.74
C GLU A 14 11.07 -7.57 5.74
N GLY A 15 9.84 -7.05 5.92
CA GLY A 15 9.57 -5.65 5.75
C GLY A 15 8.22 -5.14 6.26
N VAL A 16 7.97 -3.85 6.03
CA VAL A 16 6.71 -3.18 6.38
C VAL A 16 6.25 -2.26 5.26
N MET A 17 4.94 -2.23 5.03
CA MET A 17 4.26 -1.30 4.14
C MET A 17 3.45 -0.30 4.98
N MET A 18 3.62 1.00 4.70
CA MET A 18 2.89 2.10 5.35
C MET A 18 2.12 2.91 4.32
N ARG A 19 0.89 3.29 4.65
CA ARG A 19 -0.02 4.09 3.83
C ARG A 19 -0.48 5.33 4.56
N VAL A 20 -0.49 6.44 3.83
CA VAL A 20 -1.02 7.75 4.25
C VAL A 20 -1.93 8.30 3.15
N PRO A 21 -2.71 9.37 3.40
CA PRO A 21 -3.43 10.03 2.32
C PRO A 21 -2.46 10.51 1.24
N GLY A 22 -2.65 10.07 0.00
CA GLY A 22 -1.86 10.48 -1.16
C GLY A 22 -0.62 9.61 -1.49
N ALA A 23 -0.19 8.70 -0.60
CA ALA A 23 0.99 7.87 -0.86
C ALA A 23 1.02 6.58 -0.02
N TYR A 24 1.75 5.59 -0.51
CA TYR A 24 2.23 4.47 0.30
C TYR A 24 3.71 4.22 0.04
N ALA A 25 4.36 3.58 1.00
CA ALA A 25 5.75 3.18 0.89
C ALA A 25 5.97 1.83 1.55
N THR A 26 6.88 1.04 0.99
CA THR A 26 7.27 -0.28 1.48
C THR A 26 8.76 -0.28 1.72
N ALA A 27 9.19 -0.79 2.87
CA ALA A 27 10.59 -0.97 3.22
C ALA A 27 10.85 -2.46 3.49
N VAL A 28 11.81 -3.05 2.79
CA VAL A 28 12.14 -4.48 2.85
C VAL A 28 13.65 -4.64 3.04
N ARG A 29 14.04 -5.60 3.86
CA ARG A 29 15.44 -5.96 4.07
C ARG A 29 15.83 -7.11 3.14
N ASP A 30 16.94 -6.95 2.42
CA ASP A 30 17.53 -8.05 1.62
C ASP A 30 18.34 -9.02 2.51
N PRO A 31 18.71 -10.21 2.00
CA PRO A 31 19.56 -11.16 2.76
C PRO A 31 20.94 -10.62 3.16
N LYS A 32 21.43 -9.57 2.49
CA LYS A 32 22.69 -8.90 2.81
C LYS A 32 22.52 -7.84 3.91
N GLY A 33 21.29 -7.62 4.39
CA GLY A 33 20.95 -6.67 5.43
C GLY A 33 20.65 -5.26 4.95
N ASN A 34 20.72 -4.97 3.65
CA ASN A 34 20.38 -3.65 3.10
C ASN A 34 18.87 -3.45 3.07
N VAL A 35 18.44 -2.21 3.29
CA VAL A 35 17.01 -1.84 3.25
C VAL A 35 16.70 -1.19 1.91
N HIS A 36 15.77 -1.80 1.18
CA HIS A 36 15.21 -1.29 -0.06
C HIS A 36 13.90 -0.60 0.24
N ILE A 37 13.71 0.60 -0.32
CA ILE A 37 12.51 1.41 -0.10
C ILE A 37 11.86 1.68 -1.45
N ASP A 38 10.58 1.34 -1.54
CA ASP A 38 9.73 1.63 -2.67
C ASP A 38 8.60 2.58 -2.26
N ARG A 39 8.42 3.67 -3.02
CA ARG A 39 7.44 4.71 -2.71
C ARG A 39 6.57 5.00 -3.92
N HIS A 40 5.28 4.96 -3.69
CA HIS A 40 4.27 5.18 -4.70
C HIS A 40 3.31 6.30 -4.31
N LYS A 41 2.96 7.15 -5.28
CA LYS A 41 1.83 8.08 -5.14
C LYS A 41 0.54 7.27 -5.30
N PHE A 42 -0.42 7.49 -4.41
CA PHE A 42 -1.68 6.78 -4.42
C PHE A 42 -2.84 7.71 -4.15
N THR A 43 -3.71 7.84 -5.15
CA THR A 43 -5.00 8.53 -5.09
C THR A 43 -6.09 7.51 -5.33
N SER A 44 -7.13 7.50 -4.49
CA SER A 44 -8.20 6.50 -4.63
C SER A 44 -9.08 6.85 -5.83
N VAL A 45 -9.43 5.83 -6.62
CA VAL A 45 -10.41 5.88 -7.71
C VAL A 45 -11.77 6.37 -7.22
N THR A 46 -12.09 6.15 -5.92
CA THR A 46 -13.33 6.66 -5.31
C THR A 46 -13.42 8.19 -5.21
N GLU A 47 -12.30 8.92 -5.36
CA GLU A 47 -12.31 10.38 -5.42
C GLU A 47 -12.76 10.93 -6.78
N HIS A 48 -12.67 10.15 -7.85
CA HIS A 48 -12.84 10.65 -9.22
C HIS A 48 -14.29 10.68 -9.75
N SER A 49 -15.26 10.01 -9.12
CA SER A 49 -16.66 10.04 -9.62
C SER A 49 -17.72 9.79 -8.55
N ALA A 50 -18.85 10.49 -8.67
CA ALA A 50 -20.02 10.37 -7.80
C ALA A 50 -20.66 8.97 -7.81
N PHE A 51 -20.45 8.18 -8.88
CA PHE A 51 -20.99 6.83 -8.99
C PHE A 51 -20.32 5.85 -8.00
N TRP A 52 -19.00 5.96 -7.83
CA TRP A 52 -18.19 5.13 -6.93
C TRP A 52 -18.38 5.46 -5.44
N LYS A 53 -19.13 6.54 -5.12
CA LYS A 53 -19.44 6.93 -3.74
C LYS A 53 -20.60 6.14 -3.12
N LYS A 54 -21.38 5.40 -3.91
CA LYS A 54 -22.45 4.53 -3.41
C LYS A 54 -21.86 3.43 -2.51
N PRO A 55 -22.46 3.09 -1.36
CA PRO A 55 -21.81 2.29 -0.30
C PRO A 55 -21.29 0.91 -0.76
N VAL A 56 -22.01 0.22 -1.64
CA VAL A 56 -21.59 -1.08 -2.21
C VAL A 56 -20.41 -0.91 -3.18
N PHE A 57 -20.53 -0.03 -4.16
CA PHE A 57 -19.47 0.24 -5.16
C PHE A 57 -18.21 0.83 -4.52
N ARG A 58 -18.37 1.68 -3.50
CA ARG A 58 -17.29 2.22 -2.68
C ARG A 58 -16.51 1.10 -1.99
N GLY A 59 -17.22 0.13 -1.39
CA GLY A 59 -16.61 -1.02 -0.74
C GLY A 59 -15.84 -1.90 -1.73
N MET A 60 -16.43 -2.20 -2.88
CA MET A 60 -15.77 -2.98 -3.94
C MET A 60 -14.51 -2.30 -4.47
N ALA A 61 -14.57 -0.99 -4.76
CA ALA A 61 -13.40 -0.23 -5.22
C ALA A 61 -12.29 -0.20 -4.16
N ALA A 62 -12.64 0.08 -2.91
CA ALA A 62 -11.67 0.11 -1.81
C ALA A 62 -11.01 -1.25 -1.57
N LEU A 63 -11.79 -2.34 -1.66
CA LEU A 63 -11.26 -3.70 -1.54
C LEU A 63 -10.32 -4.03 -2.69
N PHE A 64 -10.72 -3.74 -3.93
CA PHE A 64 -9.89 -3.99 -5.11
C PHE A 64 -8.56 -3.21 -5.04
N GLU A 65 -8.60 -1.94 -4.66
CA GLU A 65 -7.40 -1.12 -4.46
C GLU A 65 -6.49 -1.69 -3.38
N ALA A 66 -7.06 -2.08 -2.23
CA ALA A 66 -6.30 -2.66 -1.13
C ALA A 66 -5.64 -3.99 -1.53
N MET A 67 -6.37 -4.87 -2.22
CA MET A 67 -5.84 -6.14 -2.70
C MET A 67 -4.74 -5.94 -3.74
N LYS A 68 -4.96 -5.08 -4.74
CA LYS A 68 -3.96 -4.80 -5.78
C LYS A 68 -2.67 -4.26 -5.18
N MET A 69 -2.78 -3.30 -4.26
CA MET A 69 -1.63 -2.72 -3.57
C MET A 69 -0.94 -3.75 -2.68
N GLY A 70 -1.69 -4.47 -1.83
CA GLY A 70 -1.14 -5.46 -0.91
C GLY A 70 -0.40 -6.59 -1.62
N MET A 71 -1.00 -7.15 -2.69
CA MET A 71 -0.36 -8.19 -3.49
C MET A 71 0.90 -7.69 -4.20
N ALA A 72 0.86 -6.49 -4.78
CA ALA A 72 2.05 -5.90 -5.42
C ALA A 72 3.19 -5.69 -4.43
N THR A 73 2.90 -5.16 -3.24
CA THR A 73 3.93 -4.94 -2.21
C THR A 73 4.45 -6.25 -1.60
N LEU A 74 3.60 -7.27 -1.49
CA LEU A 74 4.01 -8.60 -1.04
C LEU A 74 4.93 -9.26 -2.06
N GLN A 75 4.57 -9.25 -3.34
CA GLN A 75 5.41 -9.81 -4.40
C GLN A 75 6.77 -9.09 -4.45
N TRP A 76 6.75 -7.76 -4.47
CA TRP A 76 7.98 -6.97 -4.47
C TRP A 76 8.87 -7.26 -3.26
N SER A 77 8.28 -7.47 -2.09
CA SER A 77 9.04 -7.87 -0.90
C SER A 77 9.64 -9.28 -1.00
N ALA A 78 8.92 -10.21 -1.63
CA ALA A 78 9.42 -11.56 -1.86
C ALA A 78 10.65 -11.54 -2.77
N ASP A 79 10.58 -10.81 -3.88
CA ASP A 79 11.64 -10.72 -4.88
C ASP A 79 12.96 -10.16 -4.28
N ILE A 80 12.86 -9.32 -3.24
CA ILE A 80 14.04 -8.74 -2.55
C ILE A 80 14.53 -9.63 -1.41
N ALA A 81 13.61 -10.18 -0.62
CA ALA A 81 13.94 -10.98 0.56
C ALA A 81 14.44 -12.38 0.19
N ILE A 82 13.96 -12.93 -0.93
CA ILE A 82 14.29 -14.26 -1.45
C ILE A 82 14.63 -14.12 -2.93
N PRO A 83 15.79 -13.53 -3.27
CA PRO A 83 16.25 -13.49 -4.66
C PRO A 83 16.59 -14.91 -5.12
N ASP A 84 16.07 -15.30 -6.29
CA ASP A 84 16.39 -16.57 -6.96
C ASP A 84 17.89 -16.68 -7.31
#